data_AF-A0A7J9YSF9-F1
#
_entry.id   AF-A0A7J9YSF9-F1
#
_cell.length_a   1.000
_cell.length_b   1.000
_cell.length_c   1.000
_cell.angle_alpha   90.00
_cell.angle_beta   90.00
_cell.angle_gamma   90.00
#
_symmetry.space_group_name_H-M   'P 1'
#
loop_
_entity.id
_entity.type
_entity.pdbx_description
1 polymer ?
#
loop_
_entity_poly.entity_id
_entity_poly.type
_entity_poly.pdbx_seq_one_letter_code
_entity_poly.pdbx_strand_id
1 'polypeptide(L)'
;MRPSIRALAAIGAILACGASAAPASAGWEEPIDLSPVGELTNGNPSVAAAPDGSFLAAWPRALPGRPTTDRVVEARWIDATGAPGPLLTLTGAAGQVINPHVAVGPGGGALVIWNRVVAPEQIAVEARRIGADGELGEPITVTPTGERALSTALAIDDSGDATVAWNNQLDDVGQADLRVRRLPADGPPGQVLTLTPADGQVEEMAVAIDPQQRPLLVWSQFGRLQAQRLSATGEPLPGVIDLTPQADTSAGPGLGIDANGVARVSWARVSQAPIVVFTRTLAADGTLGAIESVSPTDENSVAPSLAVDGTGAAALAWQDTPPGTDPITVRGGAILPGGALGPRLPLSGPSAGGSMNPRIGIDARGVATAVWQRNLDGNSGFVEAARFSSAGAQGGATMLSEPAEELPNPDVAVTAAGPALVVWGQQTPDGNGIRTQAARFVPAPPAPPSPPSAPVPPAPQPSPPPECHGERATIVGTGAHATIVGTPRRDVIDGTAGDDRIKGLGAGDLICGRAGDDEIHGNRGADRVLGGDGDDELGGGRGEDDLDGRRGEDDLGGNRRADALDGGGGEDRALGGRGEDRISGRGGEDDLHGGRADDSIFGGPKDDFLNGGRGDNRCRGGGGENVLVNCRR
;
A
#
# COMPACT_ATOMS: atom_id res chain seq x y z
N MET A 1 39.97 -44.97 28.19
CA MET A 1 39.18 -46.22 28.26
C MET A 1 37.73 -45.86 27.96
N ARG A 2 37.13 -46.42 26.89
CA ARG A 2 35.66 -46.54 26.73
C ARG A 2 35.14 -47.60 27.74
N PRO A 3 33.83 -47.87 27.98
CA PRO A 3 32.59 -47.36 27.35
C PRO A 3 31.41 -47.08 28.34
N SER A 4 30.29 -46.68 27.75
CA SER A 4 28.90 -46.64 28.24
C SER A 4 28.29 -48.01 28.58
N ILE A 5 27.16 -48.03 29.34
CA ILE A 5 26.02 -48.99 29.37
C ILE A 5 25.02 -48.47 30.45
N ARG A 6 23.82 -47.96 30.09
CA ARG A 6 22.49 -48.65 29.92
C ARG A 6 21.95 -49.24 31.24
N ALA A 7 20.66 -49.25 31.60
CA ALA A 7 19.37 -48.77 31.08
C ALA A 7 18.29 -49.18 32.11
N LEU A 8 17.13 -48.50 32.17
CA LEU A 8 15.78 -48.99 32.56
C LEU A 8 14.86 -47.74 32.56
N ALA A 9 14.01 -47.44 31.55
CA ALA A 9 12.70 -48.04 31.23
C ALA A 9 11.78 -48.13 32.48
N ALA A 10 10.55 -47.59 32.57
CA ALA A 10 9.55 -47.23 31.57
C ALA A 10 8.42 -46.36 32.20
N ILE A 11 7.41 -46.01 31.36
CA ILE A 11 6.08 -45.41 31.64
C ILE A 11 6.12 -43.87 31.69
N GLY A 12 5.47 -43.07 30.83
CA GLY A 12 4.38 -43.31 29.88
C GLY A 12 3.29 -42.25 30.10
N ALA A 13 3.30 -41.18 29.28
CA ALA A 13 2.22 -40.24 28.91
C ALA A 13 1.49 -39.49 30.09
N ILE A 14 1.31 -38.17 30.12
CA ILE A 14 0.59 -37.26 29.21
C ILE A 14 0.84 -35.85 29.76
N LEU A 15 1.28 -34.90 28.92
CA LEU A 15 0.94 -33.46 28.98
C LEU A 15 1.67 -32.74 27.85
N ALA A 16 1.19 -32.94 26.62
CA ALA A 16 1.37 -31.95 25.57
C ALA A 16 0.32 -30.85 25.83
N CYS A 17 0.70 -29.81 26.57
CA CYS A 17 -0.04 -28.56 26.56
C CYS A 17 0.43 -27.78 25.33
N GLY A 18 -0.52 -27.44 24.46
CA GLY A 18 -0.28 -26.86 23.15
C GLY A 18 0.60 -25.61 23.22
N ALA A 19 1.66 -25.60 22.42
CA ALA A 19 2.20 -24.36 21.92
C ALA A 19 1.09 -23.71 21.09
N SER A 20 0.45 -22.67 21.62
CA SER A 20 -0.29 -21.74 20.77
C SER A 20 0.74 -21.12 19.84
N ALA A 21 0.73 -21.50 18.57
CA ALA A 21 1.43 -20.74 17.55
C ALA A 21 0.89 -19.30 17.66
N ALA A 22 1.78 -18.34 17.92
CA ALA A 22 1.43 -16.93 17.76
C ALA A 22 0.83 -16.77 16.35
N PRO A 23 -0.24 -15.94 16.18
CA PRO A 23 -0.72 -15.67 14.83
C PRO A 23 0.45 -15.13 14.02
N ALA A 24 0.70 -15.72 12.85
CA ALA A 24 1.78 -15.28 11.97
C ALA A 24 1.59 -13.77 11.71
N SER A 25 2.50 -12.94 12.21
CA SER A 25 2.47 -11.51 11.93
C SER A 25 2.70 -11.30 10.44
N ALA A 26 2.05 -10.29 9.86
CA ALA A 26 2.39 -9.84 8.51
C ALA A 26 3.89 -9.53 8.44
N GLY A 27 4.57 -9.91 7.38
CA GLY A 27 6.01 -9.68 7.29
C GLY A 27 6.63 -10.09 5.96
N TRP A 28 7.83 -9.56 5.74
CA TRP A 28 8.73 -10.02 4.69
C TRP A 28 9.42 -11.31 5.13
N GLU A 29 9.42 -12.29 4.23
CA GLU A 29 10.23 -13.50 4.37
C GLU A 29 11.68 -13.20 4.00
N GLU A 30 12.60 -14.03 4.50
CA GLU A 30 14.02 -13.94 4.14
C GLU A 30 14.21 -14.06 2.62
N PRO A 31 15.06 -13.21 2.00
CA PRO A 31 15.34 -13.27 0.57
C PRO A 31 15.85 -14.65 0.11
N ILE A 32 15.39 -15.07 -1.08
CA ILE A 32 15.82 -16.31 -1.72
C ILE A 32 16.55 -16.04 -3.04
N ASP A 33 17.49 -16.91 -3.40
CA ASP A 33 18.15 -16.89 -4.70
C ASP A 33 17.27 -17.56 -5.77
N LEU A 34 16.94 -16.80 -6.82
CA LEU A 34 16.21 -17.31 -8.00
C LEU A 34 17.14 -17.80 -9.10
N SER A 35 18.36 -17.26 -9.21
CA SER A 35 19.30 -17.59 -10.28
C SER A 35 20.60 -18.22 -9.76
N PRO A 36 21.30 -19.02 -10.59
CA PRO A 36 22.73 -19.22 -10.44
C PRO A 36 23.49 -17.89 -10.53
N VAL A 37 24.74 -17.85 -10.05
CA VAL A 37 25.64 -16.70 -10.26
C VAL A 37 25.89 -16.51 -11.75
N GLY A 38 25.63 -15.30 -12.25
CA GLY A 38 26.10 -14.82 -13.55
C GLY A 38 27.31 -13.90 -13.39
N GLU A 39 27.93 -13.56 -14.52
CA GLU A 39 28.89 -12.43 -14.57
C GLU A 39 28.16 -11.13 -14.23
N LEU A 40 28.87 -10.17 -13.64
CA LEU A 40 28.31 -8.86 -13.31
C LEU A 40 27.72 -8.15 -14.52
N THR A 41 26.41 -7.94 -14.49
CA THR A 41 25.70 -7.22 -15.53
C THR A 41 24.51 -6.45 -14.97
N ASN A 42 24.36 -5.22 -15.47
CA ASN A 42 23.12 -4.47 -15.37
C ASN A 42 22.02 -5.14 -16.23
N GLY A 43 21.04 -5.74 -15.57
CA GLY A 43 19.92 -6.42 -16.20
C GLY A 43 18.72 -6.42 -15.29
N ASN A 44 17.61 -5.85 -15.77
CA ASN A 44 16.42 -5.65 -14.95
C ASN A 44 15.59 -6.94 -14.93
N PRO A 45 15.30 -7.52 -13.75
CA PRO A 45 14.31 -8.57 -13.64
C PRO A 45 12.90 -7.99 -13.84
N SER A 46 11.95 -8.86 -14.17
CA SER A 46 10.53 -8.53 -14.25
C SER A 46 9.71 -9.62 -13.59
N VAL A 47 8.62 -9.25 -12.92
CA VAL A 47 7.75 -10.19 -12.20
C VAL A 47 6.27 -9.91 -12.45
N ALA A 48 5.48 -10.98 -12.55
CA ALA A 48 4.03 -10.90 -12.63
C ALA A 48 3.37 -11.91 -11.68
N ALA A 49 2.23 -11.52 -11.10
CA ALA A 49 1.42 -12.38 -10.24
C ALA A 49 0.43 -13.18 -11.09
N ALA A 50 0.25 -14.45 -10.74
CA ALA A 50 -0.78 -15.30 -11.29
C ALA A 50 -2.04 -15.27 -10.42
N PRO A 51 -3.22 -15.59 -10.99
CA PRO A 51 -4.48 -15.63 -10.22
C PRO A 51 -4.52 -16.65 -9.10
N ASP A 52 -3.73 -17.73 -9.19
CA ASP A 52 -3.62 -18.78 -8.16
C ASP A 52 -2.73 -18.37 -6.98
N GLY A 53 -2.16 -17.16 -7.01
CA GLY A 53 -1.27 -16.63 -5.98
C GLY A 53 0.20 -16.96 -6.18
N SER A 54 0.56 -17.69 -7.25
CA SER A 54 1.95 -17.87 -7.67
C SER A 54 2.49 -16.62 -8.39
N PHE A 55 3.80 -16.60 -8.64
CA PHE A 55 4.48 -15.53 -9.35
C PHE A 55 5.40 -16.11 -10.41
N LEU A 56 5.55 -15.41 -11.53
CA LEU A 56 6.57 -15.71 -12.53
C LEU A 56 7.58 -14.57 -12.55
N ALA A 57 8.84 -14.88 -12.27
CA ALA A 57 9.96 -13.95 -12.39
C ALA A 57 10.81 -14.31 -13.60
N ALA A 58 11.26 -13.30 -14.35
CA ALA A 58 12.16 -13.45 -15.50
C ALA A 58 13.31 -12.45 -15.44
N TRP A 59 14.50 -12.85 -15.88
CA TRP A 59 15.71 -12.03 -15.81
C TRP A 59 16.71 -12.39 -16.93
N PRO A 60 17.57 -11.46 -17.36
CA PRO A 60 18.72 -11.79 -18.18
C PRO A 60 19.86 -12.32 -17.29
N ARG A 61 20.60 -13.33 -17.76
CA ARG A 61 21.80 -13.83 -17.08
C ARG A 61 22.96 -13.94 -18.05
N ALA A 62 24.08 -13.28 -17.73
CA ALA A 62 25.33 -13.49 -18.44
C ALA A 62 25.93 -14.86 -18.13
N LEU A 63 26.46 -15.51 -19.17
CA LEU A 63 27.07 -16.82 -19.03
C LEU A 63 28.52 -16.70 -18.55
N PRO A 64 28.93 -17.50 -17.54
CA PRO A 64 30.30 -17.48 -17.04
C PRO A 64 31.35 -17.69 -18.14
N GLY A 65 32.43 -16.89 -18.10
CA GLY A 65 33.54 -17.00 -19.05
C GLY A 65 33.21 -16.58 -20.49
N ARG A 66 32.12 -15.83 -20.68
CA ARG A 66 31.72 -15.22 -21.96
C ARG A 66 31.67 -13.70 -21.84
N PRO A 67 31.63 -12.94 -22.97
CA PRO A 67 31.37 -11.50 -22.91
C PRO A 67 30.10 -11.21 -22.07
N THR A 68 30.11 -10.15 -21.28
CA THR A 68 28.96 -9.75 -20.44
C THR A 68 27.70 -9.38 -21.22
N THR A 69 27.85 -9.14 -22.53
CA THR A 69 26.75 -8.98 -23.48
C THR A 69 26.17 -10.30 -23.96
N ASP A 70 26.85 -11.45 -23.78
CA ASP A 70 26.35 -12.78 -24.15
C ASP A 70 25.51 -13.37 -23.01
N ARG A 71 24.20 -13.12 -23.08
CA ARG A 71 23.21 -13.42 -22.05
C ARG A 71 22.18 -14.43 -22.53
N VAL A 72 21.54 -15.09 -21.57
CA VAL A 72 20.29 -15.85 -21.77
C VAL A 72 19.16 -15.15 -21.02
N VAL A 73 17.92 -15.34 -21.45
CA VAL A 73 16.76 -15.00 -20.62
C VAL A 73 16.31 -16.25 -19.88
N GLU A 74 16.21 -16.15 -18.57
CA GLU A 74 15.73 -17.21 -17.70
C GLU A 74 14.47 -16.77 -16.97
N ALA A 75 13.68 -17.75 -16.53
CA ALA A 75 12.51 -17.52 -15.71
C ALA A 75 12.30 -18.66 -14.71
N ARG A 76 11.52 -18.37 -13.68
CA ARG A 76 11.11 -19.36 -12.68
C ARG A 76 9.75 -19.00 -12.11
N TRP A 77 8.91 -20.02 -11.95
CA TRP A 77 7.69 -19.94 -11.15
C TRP A 77 8.04 -19.97 -9.66
N ILE A 78 7.42 -19.12 -8.86
CA ILE A 78 7.45 -19.13 -7.40
C ILE A 78 6.02 -19.46 -6.98
N ASP A 79 5.82 -20.60 -6.30
CA ASP A 79 4.48 -21.01 -5.91
C ASP A 79 3.88 -20.08 -4.84
N ALA A 80 2.59 -20.26 -4.54
CA ALA A 80 1.90 -19.43 -3.55
C ALA A 80 2.49 -19.52 -2.13
N THR A 81 3.35 -20.50 -1.83
CA THR A 81 4.08 -20.67 -0.56
C THR A 81 5.44 -19.98 -0.55
N GLY A 82 5.88 -19.44 -1.69
CA GLY A 82 7.20 -18.83 -1.87
C GLY A 82 8.28 -19.80 -2.37
N ALA A 83 7.94 -21.05 -2.67
CA ALA A 83 8.93 -22.03 -3.10
C ALA A 83 9.28 -21.86 -4.60
N PRO A 84 10.57 -21.75 -4.95
CA PRO A 84 11.00 -21.61 -6.34
C PRO A 84 10.92 -22.95 -7.09
N GLY A 85 10.24 -22.94 -8.25
CA GLY A 85 10.13 -24.06 -9.18
C GLY A 85 11.39 -24.30 -10.03
N PRO A 86 11.29 -25.10 -11.10
CA PRO A 86 12.43 -25.37 -11.99
C PRO A 86 12.90 -24.11 -12.72
N LEU A 87 14.22 -24.01 -12.97
CA LEU A 87 14.80 -22.95 -13.80
C LEU A 87 14.47 -23.21 -15.27
N LEU A 88 13.88 -22.21 -15.93
CA LEU A 88 13.54 -22.25 -17.35
C LEU A 88 14.50 -21.34 -18.12
N THR A 89 15.21 -21.86 -19.11
CA THR A 89 15.97 -21.04 -20.06
C THR A 89 15.12 -20.77 -21.30
N LEU A 90 14.73 -19.52 -21.49
CA LEU A 90 13.76 -19.12 -22.51
C LEU A 90 14.41 -18.91 -23.88
N THR A 91 15.63 -18.39 -23.90
CA THR A 91 16.37 -18.21 -25.15
C THR A 91 16.85 -19.56 -25.69
N GLY A 92 16.78 -19.75 -27.01
CA GLY A 92 17.32 -20.96 -27.64
C GLY A 92 18.85 -20.98 -27.69
N ALA A 93 19.49 -19.81 -27.66
CA ALA A 93 20.94 -19.62 -27.60
C ALA A 93 21.26 -18.34 -26.83
N ALA A 94 22.51 -18.21 -26.38
CA ALA A 94 23.00 -16.98 -25.79
C ALA A 94 23.16 -15.89 -26.86
N GLY A 95 22.96 -14.64 -26.46
CA GLY A 95 23.20 -13.47 -27.29
C GLY A 95 22.98 -12.17 -26.53
N GLN A 96 23.00 -11.04 -27.23
CA GLN A 96 22.77 -9.73 -26.62
C GLN A 96 21.28 -9.49 -26.38
N VAL A 97 20.77 -10.08 -25.30
CA VAL A 97 19.38 -9.99 -24.84
C VAL A 97 19.25 -9.11 -23.60
N ILE A 98 18.25 -8.24 -23.58
CA ILE A 98 18.01 -7.27 -22.51
C ILE A 98 16.50 -7.06 -22.28
N ASN A 99 16.17 -6.47 -21.13
CA ASN A 99 14.83 -5.98 -20.78
C ASN A 99 13.73 -7.05 -20.95
N PRO A 100 13.81 -8.20 -20.25
CA PRO A 100 12.69 -9.12 -20.24
C PRO A 100 11.48 -8.47 -19.57
N HIS A 101 10.29 -8.72 -20.11
CA HIS A 101 9.03 -8.28 -19.53
C HIS A 101 8.06 -9.46 -19.50
N VAL A 102 7.42 -9.69 -18.36
CA VAL A 102 6.54 -10.83 -18.14
C VAL A 102 5.10 -10.38 -17.95
N ALA A 103 4.17 -11.14 -18.53
CA ALA A 103 2.75 -11.06 -18.20
C ALA A 103 2.20 -12.47 -18.00
N VAL A 104 1.28 -12.61 -17.05
CA VAL A 104 0.56 -13.85 -16.76
C VAL A 104 -0.93 -13.61 -17.02
N GLY A 105 -1.54 -14.47 -17.83
CA GLY A 105 -2.96 -14.43 -18.11
C GLY A 105 -3.79 -15.16 -17.05
N PRO A 106 -5.13 -14.99 -17.04
CA PRO A 106 -6.01 -15.60 -16.04
C PRO A 106 -6.00 -17.13 -16.00
N GLY A 107 -5.64 -17.77 -17.12
CA GLY A 107 -5.47 -19.22 -17.19
C GLY A 107 -4.16 -19.75 -16.59
N GLY A 108 -3.32 -18.88 -16.01
CA GLY A 108 -1.99 -19.24 -15.47
C GLY A 108 -0.88 -19.37 -16.53
N GLY A 109 -1.24 -19.36 -17.82
CA GLY A 109 -0.26 -19.26 -18.91
C GLY A 109 0.37 -17.88 -18.99
N ALA A 110 1.63 -17.81 -19.37
CA ALA A 110 2.42 -16.59 -19.40
C ALA A 110 3.09 -16.36 -20.75
N LEU A 111 3.48 -15.10 -21.00
CA LEU A 111 4.36 -14.71 -22.08
C LEU A 111 5.50 -13.88 -21.49
N VAL A 112 6.73 -14.23 -21.87
CA VAL A 112 7.91 -13.40 -21.60
C VAL A 112 8.40 -12.87 -22.94
N ILE A 113 8.54 -11.55 -23.05
CA ILE A 113 9.18 -10.88 -24.19
C ILE A 113 10.55 -10.34 -23.77
N TRP A 114 11.47 -10.17 -24.72
CA TRP A 114 12.74 -9.50 -24.49
C TRP A 114 13.25 -8.84 -25.78
N ASN A 115 14.11 -7.83 -25.62
CA ASN A 115 14.83 -7.24 -26.75
C ASN A 115 16.07 -8.08 -27.05
N ARG A 116 16.33 -8.33 -28.34
CA ARG A 116 17.56 -8.94 -28.84
C ARG A 116 18.26 -7.98 -29.80
N VAL A 117 19.47 -7.58 -29.45
CA VAL A 117 20.34 -6.82 -30.35
C VAL A 117 20.91 -7.77 -31.40
N VAL A 118 20.44 -7.63 -32.63
CA VAL A 118 20.87 -8.44 -33.78
C VAL A 118 22.05 -7.78 -34.48
N ALA A 119 22.04 -6.45 -34.57
CA ALA A 119 23.11 -5.59 -35.06
C ALA A 119 23.00 -4.22 -34.37
N PRO A 120 23.99 -3.30 -34.48
CA PRO A 120 23.96 -2.00 -33.80
C PRO A 120 22.65 -1.21 -33.99
N GLU A 121 22.07 -1.27 -35.19
CA GLU A 121 20.84 -0.58 -35.55
C GLU A 121 19.64 -1.53 -35.74
N GLN A 122 19.74 -2.77 -35.26
CA GLN A 122 18.69 -3.77 -35.40
C GLN A 122 18.43 -4.46 -34.08
N ILE A 123 17.25 -4.21 -33.53
CA ILE A 123 16.81 -4.74 -32.25
C ILE A 123 15.46 -5.41 -32.50
N ALA A 124 15.42 -6.73 -32.32
CA ALA A 124 14.20 -7.50 -32.45
C ALA A 124 13.53 -7.65 -31.08
N VAL A 125 12.20 -7.81 -31.07
CA VAL A 125 11.51 -8.36 -29.90
C VAL A 125 11.27 -9.84 -30.15
N GLU A 126 11.78 -10.67 -29.24
CA GLU A 126 11.54 -12.11 -29.20
C GLU A 126 10.65 -12.42 -27.99
N ALA A 127 9.96 -13.56 -28.05
CA ALA A 127 9.08 -13.99 -26.99
C ALA A 127 9.08 -15.50 -26.82
N ARG A 128 8.65 -15.93 -25.64
CA ARG A 128 8.35 -17.34 -25.35
C ARG A 128 7.14 -17.48 -24.45
N ARG A 129 6.25 -18.41 -24.82
CA ARG A 129 5.12 -18.81 -23.98
C ARG A 129 5.58 -19.80 -22.92
N ILE A 130 4.99 -19.70 -21.75
CA ILE A 130 5.15 -20.65 -20.65
C ILE A 130 3.76 -21.11 -20.24
N GLY A 131 3.48 -22.40 -20.34
CA GLY A 131 2.22 -23.00 -19.87
C GLY A 131 2.08 -22.89 -18.36
N ALA A 132 0.84 -23.04 -17.85
CA ALA A 132 0.58 -23.08 -16.41
C ALA A 132 1.28 -24.26 -15.70
N ASP A 133 1.62 -25.30 -16.45
CA ASP A 133 2.42 -26.46 -16.05
C ASP A 133 3.94 -26.23 -16.15
N GLY A 134 4.36 -25.06 -16.65
CA GLY A 134 5.75 -24.70 -16.89
C GLY A 134 6.31 -25.16 -18.23
N GLU A 135 5.52 -25.77 -19.12
CA GLU A 135 6.00 -26.17 -20.44
C GLU A 135 6.33 -24.95 -21.32
N LEU A 136 7.46 -25.00 -22.01
CA LEU A 136 7.91 -23.92 -22.90
C LEU A 136 7.32 -24.10 -24.29
N GLY A 137 6.65 -23.07 -24.79
CA GLY A 137 6.26 -22.97 -26.20
C GLY A 137 7.45 -22.80 -27.13
N GLU A 138 7.18 -22.83 -28.44
CA GLU A 138 8.18 -22.50 -29.47
C GLU A 138 8.61 -21.03 -29.37
N PRO A 139 9.87 -20.68 -29.74
CA PRO A 139 10.32 -19.29 -29.82
C PRO A 139 9.50 -18.48 -30.82
N ILE A 140 9.16 -17.24 -30.46
CA ILE A 140 8.37 -16.33 -31.29
C ILE A 140 9.21 -15.10 -31.61
N THR A 141 9.34 -14.76 -32.90
CA THR A 141 9.85 -13.44 -33.31
C THR A 141 8.68 -12.49 -33.49
N VAL A 142 8.58 -11.49 -32.60
CA VAL A 142 7.46 -10.54 -32.56
C VAL A 142 7.63 -9.47 -33.63
N THR A 143 8.84 -8.97 -33.84
CA THR A 143 9.11 -7.88 -34.79
C THR A 143 9.48 -8.40 -36.18
N PRO A 144 9.17 -7.66 -37.26
CA PRO A 144 9.77 -7.84 -38.57
C PRO A 144 11.31 -7.75 -38.54
N THR A 145 11.96 -8.34 -39.54
CA THR A 145 13.41 -8.25 -39.71
C THR A 145 13.84 -6.84 -40.07
N GLY A 146 14.90 -6.34 -39.43
CA GLY A 146 15.52 -5.05 -39.73
C GLY A 146 14.95 -3.87 -38.94
N GLU A 147 13.95 -4.09 -38.10
CA GLU A 147 13.45 -3.06 -37.18
C GLU A 147 14.42 -2.77 -36.03
N ARG A 148 14.29 -1.57 -35.46
CA ARG A 148 14.98 -1.14 -34.24
C ARG A 148 13.94 -0.93 -33.15
N ALA A 149 13.48 -2.05 -32.59
CA ALA A 149 12.44 -2.07 -31.58
C ALA A 149 12.98 -1.72 -30.19
N LEU A 150 12.56 -0.58 -29.68
CA LEU A 150 12.82 -0.05 -28.35
C LEU A 150 11.51 0.02 -27.56
N SER A 151 11.60 0.22 -26.24
CA SER A 151 10.46 0.49 -25.35
C SER A 151 9.25 -0.42 -25.61
N THR A 152 9.21 -1.57 -24.95
CA THR A 152 8.17 -2.59 -25.20
C THR A 152 7.10 -2.57 -24.11
N ALA A 153 5.87 -2.88 -24.50
CA ALA A 153 4.76 -3.08 -23.58
C ALA A 153 4.00 -4.37 -23.93
N LEU A 154 3.49 -5.05 -22.92
CA LEU A 154 2.85 -6.35 -23.02
C LEU A 154 1.62 -6.40 -22.12
N ALA A 155 0.51 -6.92 -22.63
CA ALA A 155 -0.61 -7.39 -21.82
C ALA A 155 -1.22 -8.66 -22.42
N ILE A 156 -1.82 -9.48 -21.57
CA ILE A 156 -2.49 -10.74 -21.94
C ILE A 156 -3.98 -10.61 -21.56
N ASP A 157 -4.86 -10.97 -22.49
CA ASP A 157 -6.30 -11.02 -22.26
C ASP A 157 -6.75 -12.36 -21.65
N ASP A 158 -8.01 -12.47 -21.27
CA ASP A 158 -8.55 -13.65 -20.59
C ASP A 158 -8.54 -14.91 -21.46
N SER A 159 -8.41 -14.77 -22.78
CA SER A 159 -8.27 -15.88 -23.71
C SER A 159 -6.82 -16.38 -23.83
N GLY A 160 -5.85 -15.66 -23.25
CA GLY A 160 -4.41 -15.95 -23.37
C GLY A 160 -3.75 -15.32 -24.59
N ASP A 161 -4.52 -14.56 -25.38
CA ASP A 161 -4.00 -13.75 -26.47
C ASP A 161 -3.22 -12.57 -25.88
N ALA A 162 -2.03 -12.33 -26.42
CA ALA A 162 -1.18 -11.23 -25.98
C ALA A 162 -1.21 -10.09 -26.99
N THR A 163 -1.14 -8.86 -26.48
CA THR A 163 -0.87 -7.66 -27.27
C THR A 163 0.52 -7.17 -26.92
N VAL A 164 1.41 -7.13 -27.92
CA VAL A 164 2.77 -6.59 -27.77
C VAL A 164 2.87 -5.31 -28.58
N ALA A 165 3.28 -4.24 -27.93
CA ALA A 165 3.55 -2.95 -28.56
C ALA A 165 5.02 -2.59 -28.39
N TRP A 166 5.57 -1.88 -29.38
CA TRP A 166 6.93 -1.39 -29.34
C TRP A 166 7.08 -0.08 -30.10
N ASN A 167 8.08 0.67 -29.70
CA ASN A 167 8.56 1.83 -30.43
C ASN A 167 9.57 1.35 -31.48
N ASN A 168 9.30 1.58 -32.76
CA ASN A 168 10.25 1.27 -33.82
C ASN A 168 10.96 2.54 -34.26
N GLN A 169 12.24 2.64 -33.89
CA GLN A 169 13.08 3.77 -34.26
C GLN A 169 13.48 3.69 -35.73
N LEU A 170 13.21 4.76 -36.48
CA LEU A 170 13.37 4.86 -37.92
C LEU A 170 14.70 5.51 -38.32
N ASP A 171 15.26 6.36 -37.45
CA ASP A 171 16.55 7.01 -37.66
C ASP A 171 17.27 7.36 -36.35
N ASP A 172 18.52 7.85 -36.47
CA ASP A 172 19.36 8.27 -35.34
C ASP A 172 18.96 9.63 -34.75
N VAL A 173 18.06 10.38 -35.40
CA VAL A 173 17.59 11.70 -34.94
C VAL A 173 16.26 11.62 -34.19
N GLY A 174 15.80 10.40 -33.89
CA GLY A 174 14.70 10.11 -32.98
C GLY A 174 13.34 9.93 -33.65
N GLN A 175 13.27 9.86 -34.98
CA GLN A 175 12.01 9.50 -35.64
C GLN A 175 11.64 8.06 -35.30
N ALA A 176 10.37 7.87 -34.97
CA ALA A 176 9.86 6.64 -34.41
C ALA A 176 8.37 6.48 -34.70
N ASP A 177 7.94 5.26 -34.97
CA ASP A 177 6.52 4.90 -35.02
C ASP A 177 6.14 3.83 -33.99
N LEU A 178 4.89 3.91 -33.53
CA LEU A 178 4.30 2.95 -32.62
C LEU A 178 3.78 1.75 -33.42
N ARG A 179 4.29 0.58 -33.08
CA ARG A 179 3.89 -0.70 -33.67
C ARG A 179 3.16 -1.55 -32.64
N VAL A 180 2.20 -2.33 -33.11
CA VAL A 180 1.50 -3.31 -32.28
C VAL A 180 1.30 -4.61 -33.05
N ARG A 181 1.37 -5.73 -32.33
CA ARG A 181 1.10 -7.07 -32.85
C ARG A 181 0.35 -7.89 -31.82
N ARG A 182 -0.74 -8.51 -32.27
CA ARG A 182 -1.44 -9.54 -31.49
C ARG A 182 -0.74 -10.89 -31.66
N LEU A 183 -0.56 -11.59 -30.55
CA LEU A 183 -0.05 -12.96 -30.50
C LEU A 183 -1.16 -13.85 -29.94
N PRO A 184 -1.91 -14.57 -30.80
CA PRO A 184 -2.92 -15.51 -30.35
C PRO A 184 -2.33 -16.56 -29.40
N ALA A 185 -3.09 -16.98 -28.39
CA ALA A 185 -2.73 -18.05 -27.46
C ALA A 185 -2.29 -19.30 -28.23
N ASP A 186 -3.13 -19.67 -29.20
CA ASP A 186 -2.93 -20.76 -30.14
C ASP A 186 -2.79 -20.21 -31.56
N GLY A 187 -1.69 -20.56 -32.21
CA GLY A 187 -1.46 -20.25 -33.63
C GLY A 187 -0.39 -19.19 -33.88
N PRO A 188 -0.22 -18.76 -35.14
CA PRO A 188 0.86 -17.89 -35.54
C PRO A 188 0.63 -16.44 -35.07
N PRO A 189 1.72 -15.66 -34.86
CA PRO A 189 1.62 -14.22 -34.63
C PRO A 189 0.82 -13.49 -35.71
N GLY A 190 -0.03 -12.56 -35.30
CA GLY A 190 -0.88 -11.77 -36.19
C GLY A 190 -0.10 -10.77 -37.06
N GLN A 191 -0.83 -9.90 -37.76
CA GLN A 191 -0.23 -8.81 -38.53
C GLN A 191 0.38 -7.75 -37.60
N VAL A 192 1.46 -7.11 -38.08
CA VAL A 192 2.02 -5.90 -37.46
C VAL A 192 1.25 -4.68 -37.96
N LEU A 193 0.72 -3.90 -37.03
CA LEU A 193 0.00 -2.67 -37.31
C LEU A 193 0.82 -1.46 -36.86
N THR A 194 0.77 -0.38 -37.63
CA THR A 194 1.35 0.92 -37.26
C THR A 194 0.24 1.83 -36.76
N LEU A 195 0.38 2.35 -35.55
CA LEU A 195 -0.64 3.21 -34.93
C LEU A 195 -0.38 4.70 -35.11
N THR A 196 0.89 5.08 -35.33
CA THR A 196 1.28 6.49 -35.50
C THR A 196 1.88 6.74 -36.88
N PRO A 197 1.87 7.98 -37.38
CA PRO A 197 2.66 8.38 -38.54
C PRO A 197 4.16 8.10 -38.34
N ALA A 198 4.87 7.88 -39.45
CA ALA A 198 6.30 7.56 -39.50
C ALA A 198 7.25 8.75 -39.21
N ASP A 199 6.72 9.95 -39.03
CA ASP A 199 7.49 11.15 -38.68
C ASP A 199 7.35 11.52 -37.19
N GLY A 200 6.79 10.63 -36.37
CA GLY A 200 6.60 10.83 -34.93
C GLY A 200 7.88 10.76 -34.10
N GLN A 201 7.83 11.28 -32.87
CA GLN A 201 8.75 10.91 -31.79
C GLN A 201 7.94 10.18 -30.72
N VAL A 202 7.80 8.86 -30.85
CA VAL A 202 7.23 8.03 -29.79
C VAL A 202 8.33 7.71 -28.80
N GLU A 203 8.09 7.89 -27.50
CA GLU A 203 9.13 7.70 -26.47
C GLU A 203 8.80 6.52 -25.55
N GLU A 204 7.64 6.60 -24.89
CA GLU A 204 7.20 5.66 -23.87
C GLU A 204 5.75 5.26 -24.10
N MET A 205 5.39 4.07 -23.62
CA MET A 205 4.04 3.52 -23.79
C MET A 205 3.64 2.57 -22.68
N ALA A 206 2.35 2.35 -22.55
CA ALA A 206 1.74 1.33 -21.71
C ALA A 206 0.56 0.69 -22.43
N VAL A 207 0.29 -0.57 -22.11
CA VAL A 207 -0.86 -1.32 -22.63
C VAL A 207 -1.57 -2.04 -21.49
N ALA A 208 -2.90 -2.02 -21.52
CA ALA A 208 -3.75 -2.75 -20.59
C ALA A 208 -4.97 -3.32 -21.34
N ILE A 209 -5.57 -4.38 -20.80
CA ILE A 209 -6.75 -5.02 -21.38
C ILE A 209 -8.00 -4.58 -20.61
N ASP A 210 -9.03 -4.14 -21.31
CA ASP A 210 -10.32 -3.82 -20.69
C ASP A 210 -11.18 -5.09 -20.48
N PRO A 211 -12.25 -5.05 -19.65
CA PRO A 211 -13.11 -6.22 -19.41
C PRO A 211 -13.81 -6.79 -20.66
N GLN A 212 -13.83 -6.05 -21.76
CA GLN A 212 -14.33 -6.51 -23.06
C GLN A 212 -13.23 -7.14 -23.93
N GLN A 213 -12.07 -7.46 -23.34
CA GLN A 213 -10.92 -8.08 -24.01
C GLN A 213 -10.30 -7.16 -25.08
N ARG A 214 -10.44 -5.84 -24.91
CA ARG A 214 -9.90 -4.84 -25.84
C ARG A 214 -8.65 -4.21 -25.26
N PRO A 215 -7.53 -4.23 -26.00
CA PRO A 215 -6.34 -3.48 -25.62
C PRO A 215 -6.60 -1.97 -25.64
N LEU A 216 -6.14 -1.26 -24.62
CA LEU A 216 -5.98 0.18 -24.60
C LEU A 216 -4.48 0.47 -24.58
N LEU A 217 -4.00 1.17 -25.60
CA LEU A 217 -2.64 1.68 -25.64
C LEU A 217 -2.63 3.14 -25.23
N VAL A 218 -1.65 3.51 -24.42
CA VAL A 218 -1.29 4.90 -24.10
C VAL A 218 0.16 5.11 -24.50
N TRP A 219 0.48 6.21 -25.17
CA TRP A 219 1.85 6.54 -25.54
C TRP A 219 2.12 8.03 -25.46
N SER A 220 3.39 8.39 -25.31
CA SER A 220 3.86 9.76 -25.51
C SER A 220 4.36 9.94 -26.93
N GLN A 221 3.84 10.94 -27.63
CA GLN A 221 4.30 11.35 -28.95
C GLN A 221 4.57 12.86 -28.98
N PHE A 222 5.83 13.24 -29.22
CA PHE A 222 6.29 14.64 -29.08
C PHE A 222 5.92 15.25 -27.72
N GLY A 223 5.99 14.45 -26.65
CA GLY A 223 5.58 14.84 -25.32
C GLY A 223 4.07 14.92 -25.10
N ARG A 224 3.21 14.65 -26.08
CA ARG A 224 1.76 14.59 -25.83
C ARG A 224 1.36 13.17 -25.52
N LEU A 225 0.57 12.97 -24.46
CA LEU A 225 -0.01 11.66 -24.21
C LEU A 225 -1.26 11.46 -25.03
N GLN A 226 -1.31 10.32 -25.69
CA GLN A 226 -2.40 9.91 -26.53
C GLN A 226 -2.81 8.49 -26.18
N ALA A 227 -4.05 8.15 -26.49
CA ALA A 227 -4.58 6.83 -26.28
C ALA A 227 -5.40 6.34 -27.46
N GLN A 228 -5.37 5.03 -27.68
CA GLN A 228 -6.22 4.38 -28.66
C GLN A 228 -6.61 2.99 -28.19
N ARG A 229 -7.89 2.68 -28.29
CA ARG A 229 -8.41 1.33 -28.06
C ARG A 229 -8.29 0.51 -29.35
N LEU A 230 -7.95 -0.75 -29.20
CA LEU A 230 -8.05 -1.75 -30.25
C LEU A 230 -9.33 -2.57 -30.02
N SER A 231 -9.83 -3.20 -31.07
CA SER A 231 -10.88 -4.22 -30.96
C SER A 231 -10.33 -5.48 -30.28
N ALA A 232 -11.22 -6.38 -29.87
CA ALA A 232 -10.85 -7.69 -29.35
C ALA A 232 -10.18 -8.59 -30.40
N THR A 233 -10.07 -8.17 -31.67
CA THR A 233 -9.28 -8.86 -32.69
C THR A 233 -7.96 -8.13 -33.02
N GLY A 234 -7.68 -7.00 -32.36
CA GLY A 234 -6.45 -6.22 -32.51
C GLY A 234 -6.52 -5.06 -33.50
N GLU A 235 -7.64 -4.86 -34.20
CA GLU A 235 -7.80 -3.73 -35.13
C GLU A 235 -8.00 -2.39 -34.40
N PRO A 236 -7.35 -1.29 -34.80
CA PRO A 236 -7.51 0.01 -34.15
C PRO A 236 -8.94 0.54 -34.29
N LEU A 237 -9.54 0.90 -33.16
CA LEU A 237 -10.83 1.58 -33.16
C LEU A 237 -10.64 3.04 -33.58
N PRO A 238 -11.63 3.64 -34.27
CA PRO A 238 -11.55 5.03 -34.70
C PRO A 238 -11.39 6.00 -33.52
N GLY A 239 -10.57 7.04 -33.70
CA GLY A 239 -10.38 8.11 -32.74
C GLY A 239 -9.17 7.88 -31.83
N VAL A 240 -8.10 8.63 -32.09
CA VAL A 240 -7.01 8.82 -31.13
C VAL A 240 -7.48 9.87 -30.12
N ILE A 241 -7.32 9.57 -28.83
CA ILE A 241 -7.78 10.42 -27.73
C ILE A 241 -6.55 11.15 -27.16
N ASP A 242 -6.56 12.48 -27.20
CA ASP A 242 -5.53 13.28 -26.54
C ASP A 242 -5.76 13.31 -25.02
N LEU A 243 -4.81 12.74 -24.26
CA LEU A 243 -4.87 12.65 -22.81
C LEU A 243 -4.26 13.86 -22.11
N THR A 244 -3.51 14.70 -22.79
CA THR A 244 -2.91 15.91 -22.20
C THR A 244 -3.19 17.13 -23.05
N PRO A 245 -3.18 18.34 -22.46
CA PRO A 245 -3.22 19.58 -23.22
C PRO A 245 -2.06 19.65 -24.21
N GLN A 246 -2.27 20.29 -25.36
CA GLN A 246 -1.28 20.33 -26.44
C GLN A 246 0.05 21.02 -26.04
N ALA A 247 0.02 21.90 -25.03
CA ALA A 247 1.19 22.63 -24.53
C ALA A 247 2.00 21.86 -23.47
N ASP A 248 1.54 20.69 -23.02
CA ASP A 248 2.15 19.94 -21.93
C ASP A 248 2.99 18.79 -22.46
N THR A 249 4.33 18.94 -22.43
CA THR A 249 5.26 17.82 -22.61
C THR A 249 5.15 16.91 -21.40
N SER A 250 4.85 15.64 -21.64
CA SER A 250 4.40 14.64 -20.69
C SER A 250 5.15 13.34 -20.93
N ALA A 251 5.62 12.73 -19.85
CA ALA A 251 6.45 11.52 -19.87
C ALA A 251 6.00 10.53 -18.77
N GLY A 252 6.44 9.29 -18.89
CA GLY A 252 6.19 8.18 -17.97
C GLY A 252 4.73 7.79 -17.86
N PRO A 253 4.02 7.44 -18.95
CA PRO A 253 2.63 7.03 -18.86
C PRO A 253 2.49 5.74 -18.04
N GLY A 254 1.79 5.82 -16.91
CA GLY A 254 1.27 4.67 -16.18
C GLY A 254 -0.17 4.40 -16.59
N LEU A 255 -0.57 3.12 -16.68
CA LEU A 255 -1.92 2.73 -17.10
C LEU A 255 -2.42 1.53 -16.28
N GLY A 256 -3.66 1.63 -15.80
CA GLY A 256 -4.42 0.48 -15.30
C GLY A 256 -5.91 0.64 -15.61
N ILE A 257 -6.64 -0.47 -15.68
CA ILE A 257 -8.06 -0.49 -16.02
C ILE A 257 -8.81 -1.29 -14.95
N ASP A 258 -9.89 -0.73 -14.43
CA ASP A 258 -10.72 -1.40 -13.44
C ASP A 258 -11.70 -2.41 -14.08
N ALA A 259 -12.43 -3.17 -13.25
CA ALA A 259 -13.39 -4.16 -13.74
C ALA A 259 -14.61 -3.55 -14.45
N ASN A 260 -14.81 -2.23 -14.37
CA ASN A 260 -15.87 -1.50 -15.08
C ASN A 260 -15.38 -0.95 -16.44
N GLY A 261 -14.09 -1.13 -16.77
CA GLY A 261 -13.48 -0.64 -18.01
C GLY A 261 -13.08 0.85 -17.95
N VAL A 262 -13.05 1.45 -16.75
CA VAL A 262 -12.52 2.79 -16.54
C VAL A 262 -11.02 2.67 -16.42
N ALA A 263 -10.32 3.30 -17.37
CA ALA A 263 -8.87 3.40 -17.33
C ALA A 263 -8.45 4.57 -16.45
N ARG A 264 -7.38 4.38 -15.68
CA ARG A 264 -6.66 5.47 -15.00
C ARG A 264 -5.29 5.59 -15.62
N VAL A 265 -4.91 6.82 -15.95
CA VAL A 265 -3.62 7.16 -16.55
C VAL A 265 -2.88 8.11 -15.63
N SER A 266 -1.57 7.92 -15.47
CA SER A 266 -0.68 8.83 -14.74
C SER A 266 0.48 9.29 -15.62
N TRP A 267 1.03 10.47 -15.36
CA TRP A 267 2.19 10.99 -16.08
C TRP A 267 2.89 12.12 -15.33
N ALA A 268 4.14 12.41 -15.69
CA ALA A 268 4.86 13.60 -15.25
C ALA A 268 4.82 14.68 -16.35
N ARG A 269 4.49 15.91 -16.00
CA ARG A 269 4.59 17.06 -16.92
C ARG A 269 5.96 17.72 -16.83
N VAL A 270 6.74 17.62 -17.90
CA VAL A 270 8.14 18.05 -17.97
C VAL A 270 8.36 19.35 -18.75
N SER A 271 7.33 19.89 -19.41
CA SER A 271 7.43 21.18 -20.14
C SER A 271 7.57 22.40 -19.24
N GLN A 272 7.28 22.26 -17.95
CA GLN A 272 7.26 23.35 -16.98
C GLN A 272 7.93 22.89 -15.68
N ALA A 273 8.73 23.77 -15.10
CA ALA A 273 9.22 23.60 -13.73
C ALA A 273 8.26 24.32 -12.76
N PRO A 274 7.96 23.72 -11.60
CA PRO A 274 8.38 22.37 -11.18
C PRO A 274 7.64 21.25 -11.94
N ILE A 275 8.30 20.10 -12.08
CA ILE A 275 7.72 18.90 -12.71
C ILE A 275 6.67 18.33 -11.77
N VAL A 276 5.45 18.10 -12.28
CA VAL A 276 4.32 17.61 -11.47
C VAL A 276 3.78 16.31 -12.04
N VAL A 277 3.43 15.36 -11.15
CA VAL A 277 2.75 14.13 -11.51
C VAL A 277 1.24 14.36 -11.49
N PHE A 278 0.59 13.97 -12.57
CA PHE A 278 -0.85 14.06 -12.77
C PHE A 278 -1.47 12.68 -12.94
N THR A 279 -2.78 12.63 -12.72
CA THR A 279 -3.62 11.50 -13.11
C THR A 279 -4.91 11.99 -13.76
N ARG A 280 -5.54 11.10 -14.53
CA ARG A 280 -6.90 11.28 -15.05
C ARG A 280 -7.56 9.94 -15.31
N THR A 281 -8.88 9.95 -15.44
CA THR A 281 -9.65 8.79 -15.89
C THR A 281 -10.03 8.90 -17.37
N LEU A 282 -10.16 7.74 -18.01
CA LEU A 282 -10.70 7.54 -19.35
C LEU A 282 -11.75 6.43 -19.27
N ALA A 283 -13.02 6.81 -19.37
CA ALA A 283 -14.14 5.89 -19.33
C ALA A 283 -14.18 4.98 -20.57
N ALA A 284 -14.94 3.88 -20.48
CA ALA A 284 -15.07 2.89 -21.54
C ALA A 284 -15.66 3.46 -22.85
N ASP A 285 -16.48 4.52 -22.75
CA ASP A 285 -17.07 5.25 -23.87
C ASP A 285 -16.15 6.32 -24.48
N GLY A 286 -14.94 6.49 -23.94
CA GLY A 286 -13.99 7.51 -24.36
C GLY A 286 -14.10 8.83 -23.59
N THR A 287 -15.05 8.95 -22.66
CA THR A 287 -15.22 10.17 -21.85
C THR A 287 -14.02 10.37 -20.93
N LEU A 288 -13.55 11.60 -20.89
CA LEU A 288 -12.35 12.01 -20.19
C LEU A 288 -12.69 12.66 -18.85
N GLY A 289 -12.09 12.15 -17.77
CA GLY A 289 -12.14 12.77 -16.45
C GLY A 289 -11.26 14.03 -16.36
N ALA A 290 -11.40 14.73 -15.23
CA ALA A 290 -10.56 15.88 -14.89
C ALA A 290 -9.09 15.46 -14.76
N ILE A 291 -8.19 16.40 -15.00
CA ILE A 291 -6.76 16.24 -14.73
C ILE A 291 -6.53 16.63 -13.28
N GLU A 292 -5.97 15.72 -12.49
CA GLU A 292 -5.72 15.89 -11.06
C GLU A 292 -4.23 15.84 -10.78
N SER A 293 -3.70 16.81 -10.03
CA SER A 293 -2.30 16.80 -9.58
C SER A 293 -2.15 15.86 -8.39
N VAL A 294 -1.33 14.82 -8.52
CA VAL A 294 -1.06 13.85 -7.46
C VAL A 294 0.09 14.32 -6.58
N SER A 295 1.14 14.88 -7.18
CA SER A 295 2.32 15.36 -6.46
C SER A 295 2.22 16.86 -6.09
N PRO A 296 3.11 17.36 -5.19
CA PRO A 296 3.22 18.78 -4.89
C PRO A 296 3.51 19.62 -6.14
N THR A 297 3.09 20.89 -6.12
CA THR A 297 3.30 21.83 -7.23
C THR A 297 4.50 22.74 -7.03
N ASP A 298 5.32 22.43 -6.02
CA ASP A 298 6.51 23.16 -5.61
C ASP A 298 7.76 22.26 -5.56
N GLU A 299 7.65 20.97 -5.90
CA GLU A 299 8.77 20.01 -5.98
C GLU A 299 8.88 19.40 -7.38
N ASN A 300 10.06 18.92 -7.76
CA ASN A 300 10.22 18.18 -9.02
C ASN A 300 9.88 16.70 -8.82
N SER A 301 8.69 16.32 -9.28
CA SER A 301 8.14 14.97 -9.16
C SER A 301 8.27 14.19 -10.49
N VAL A 302 9.00 13.08 -10.48
CA VAL A 302 9.32 12.30 -11.70
C VAL A 302 9.07 10.79 -11.50
N ALA A 303 9.17 10.05 -12.61
CA ALA A 303 9.07 8.59 -12.66
C ALA A 303 7.84 8.01 -11.92
N PRO A 304 6.61 8.46 -12.25
CA PRO A 304 5.41 7.92 -11.63
C PRO A 304 5.20 6.46 -12.02
N SER A 305 4.90 5.62 -11.04
CA SER A 305 4.42 4.25 -11.23
C SER A 305 3.01 4.15 -10.68
N LEU A 306 2.12 3.48 -11.42
CA LEU A 306 0.69 3.38 -11.14
C LEU A 306 0.27 1.91 -11.09
N ALA A 307 -0.52 1.56 -10.08
CA ALA A 307 -1.27 0.31 -10.04
C ALA A 307 -2.75 0.61 -9.76
N VAL A 308 -3.64 -0.15 -10.41
CA VAL A 308 -5.11 -0.01 -10.29
C VAL A 308 -5.68 -1.38 -9.97
N ASP A 309 -6.55 -1.46 -8.97
CA ASP A 309 -7.25 -2.69 -8.63
C ASP A 309 -8.58 -2.83 -9.41
N GLY A 310 -9.21 -4.00 -9.29
CA GLY A 310 -10.48 -4.27 -9.99
C GLY A 310 -11.65 -3.39 -9.55
N THR A 311 -11.57 -2.73 -8.39
CA THR A 311 -12.63 -1.83 -7.88
C THR A 311 -12.49 -0.40 -8.42
N GLY A 312 -11.33 -0.05 -9.00
CA GLY A 312 -10.99 1.30 -9.43
C GLY A 312 -10.18 2.10 -8.40
N ALA A 313 -9.87 1.49 -7.25
CA ALA A 313 -8.87 2.05 -6.35
C ALA A 313 -7.50 2.00 -7.05
N ALA A 314 -6.68 2.99 -6.79
CA ALA A 314 -5.36 3.08 -7.39
C ALA A 314 -4.32 3.53 -6.38
N ALA A 315 -3.06 3.24 -6.67
CA ALA A 315 -1.94 3.75 -5.92
C ALA A 315 -0.86 4.22 -6.88
N LEU A 316 -0.22 5.33 -6.51
CA LEU A 316 0.94 5.86 -7.20
C LEU A 316 2.14 5.91 -6.27
N ALA A 317 3.31 5.64 -6.82
CA ALA A 317 4.59 5.99 -6.22
C ALA A 317 5.39 6.84 -7.21
N TRP A 318 6.09 7.85 -6.71
CA TRP A 318 6.91 8.73 -7.53
C TRP A 318 8.13 9.21 -6.75
N GLN A 319 9.13 9.70 -7.49
CA GLN A 319 10.30 10.33 -6.91
C GLN A 319 10.08 11.83 -6.80
N ASP A 320 10.36 12.41 -5.63
CA ASP A 320 10.33 13.84 -5.38
C ASP A 320 11.72 14.40 -5.08
N THR A 321 12.01 15.53 -5.72
CA THR A 321 13.20 16.35 -5.48
C THR A 321 12.77 17.77 -5.10
N PRO A 322 12.91 18.18 -3.82
CA PRO A 322 12.58 19.53 -3.42
C PRO A 322 13.49 20.58 -4.09
N PRO A 323 13.04 21.83 -4.27
CA PRO A 323 13.82 22.87 -4.94
C PRO A 323 15.13 23.17 -4.21
N GLY A 324 16.25 23.14 -4.95
CA GLY A 324 17.55 23.58 -4.43
C GLY A 324 18.19 22.62 -3.42
N THR A 325 17.68 21.40 -3.26
CA THR A 325 18.24 20.38 -2.38
C THR A 325 18.64 19.11 -3.13
N ASP A 326 19.67 18.43 -2.62
CA ASP A 326 19.96 17.02 -2.86
C ASP A 326 19.91 16.36 -1.47
N PRO A 327 18.72 15.88 -1.08
CA PRO A 327 18.40 14.50 -1.47
C PRO A 327 17.01 14.30 -2.08
N ILE A 328 16.90 13.27 -2.91
CA ILE A 328 15.67 12.76 -3.50
C ILE A 328 14.92 11.83 -2.51
N THR A 329 13.59 11.80 -2.57
CA THR A 329 12.72 10.91 -1.75
C THR A 329 11.66 10.20 -2.60
N VAL A 330 11.15 9.07 -2.12
CA VAL A 330 9.97 8.40 -2.69
C VAL A 330 8.74 8.81 -1.90
N ARG A 331 7.69 9.20 -2.63
CA ARG A 331 6.35 9.41 -2.08
C ARG A 331 5.36 8.39 -2.63
N GLY A 332 4.27 8.24 -1.88
CA GLY A 332 3.12 7.43 -2.25
C GLY A 332 1.83 8.22 -2.14
N GLY A 333 0.84 7.83 -2.93
CA GLY A 333 -0.52 8.37 -2.83
C GLY A 333 -1.52 7.31 -3.24
N ALA A 334 -2.54 7.10 -2.41
CA ALA A 334 -3.66 6.22 -2.74
C ALA A 334 -4.80 7.05 -3.34
N ILE A 335 -5.56 6.46 -4.25
CA ILE A 335 -6.76 7.05 -4.83
C ILE A 335 -7.91 6.09 -4.59
N LEU A 336 -8.97 6.59 -3.95
CA LEU A 336 -10.18 5.82 -3.72
C LEU A 336 -10.89 5.53 -5.06
N PRO A 337 -11.74 4.49 -5.14
CA PRO A 337 -12.51 4.19 -6.35
C PRO A 337 -13.29 5.38 -6.93
N GLY A 338 -13.78 6.27 -6.06
CA GLY A 338 -14.47 7.50 -6.46
C GLY A 338 -13.57 8.62 -7.00
N GLY A 339 -12.26 8.41 -7.10
CA GLY A 339 -11.29 9.39 -7.60
C GLY A 339 -10.67 10.29 -6.53
N ALA A 340 -11.20 10.28 -5.29
CA ALA A 340 -10.64 11.08 -4.21
C ALA A 340 -9.20 10.67 -3.88
N LEU A 341 -8.28 11.64 -3.95
CA LEU A 341 -6.88 11.48 -3.57
C LEU A 341 -6.78 11.38 -2.04
N GLY A 342 -6.12 10.34 -1.56
CA GLY A 342 -5.70 10.21 -0.16
C GLY A 342 -4.50 11.08 0.18
N PRO A 343 -3.99 10.99 1.42
CA PRO A 343 -2.81 11.75 1.83
C PRO A 343 -1.59 11.36 1.00
N ARG A 344 -0.70 12.34 0.76
CA ARG A 344 0.64 12.09 0.22
C ARG A 344 1.52 11.56 1.33
N LEU A 345 2.09 10.38 1.13
CA LEU A 345 2.83 9.66 2.16
C LEU A 345 4.33 9.71 1.87
N PRO A 346 5.18 10.09 2.84
CA PRO A 346 6.61 9.83 2.75
C PRO A 346 6.84 8.32 2.81
N LEU A 347 7.40 7.73 1.75
CA LEU A 347 7.71 6.30 1.73
C LEU A 347 9.16 6.02 2.07
N SER A 348 10.10 6.87 1.62
CA SER A 348 11.53 6.68 1.85
C SER A 348 12.13 7.79 2.74
N GLY A 349 13.30 7.47 3.31
CA GLY A 349 14.24 8.51 3.74
C GLY A 349 14.96 9.15 2.54
N PRO A 350 15.82 10.16 2.79
CA PRO A 350 16.60 10.81 1.76
C PRO A 350 17.61 9.85 1.11
N SER A 351 17.85 10.00 -0.19
CA SER A 351 18.88 9.30 -0.96
C SER A 351 19.91 10.27 -1.54
N ALA A 352 21.17 9.84 -1.67
CA ALA A 352 22.32 10.67 -2.04
C ALA A 352 22.40 11.01 -3.55
N GLY A 353 21.27 11.40 -4.15
CA GLY A 353 21.12 11.68 -5.58
C GLY A 353 20.87 10.43 -6.43
N GLY A 354 20.71 10.62 -7.75
CA GLY A 354 20.40 9.55 -8.71
C GLY A 354 18.90 9.38 -9.00
N SER A 355 18.51 8.27 -9.64
CA SER A 355 17.09 7.90 -9.79
C SER A 355 16.77 6.72 -8.88
N MET A 356 15.62 6.77 -8.23
CA MET A 356 15.11 5.68 -7.39
C MET A 356 14.07 4.81 -8.10
N ASN A 357 13.50 5.30 -9.23
CA ASN A 357 12.60 4.58 -10.14
C ASN A 357 11.61 3.63 -9.43
N PRO A 358 10.69 4.17 -8.60
CA PRO A 358 9.80 3.31 -7.83
C PRO A 358 8.90 2.46 -8.73
N ARG A 359 8.63 1.23 -8.30
CA ARG A 359 7.68 0.28 -8.90
C ARG A 359 6.60 -0.03 -7.89
N ILE A 360 5.37 -0.27 -8.35
CA ILE A 360 4.23 -0.48 -7.46
C ILE A 360 3.30 -1.58 -7.95
N GLY A 361 2.72 -2.32 -7.00
CA GLY A 361 1.55 -3.17 -7.22
C GLY A 361 0.51 -2.93 -6.12
N ILE A 362 -0.74 -3.32 -6.38
CA ILE A 362 -1.86 -3.13 -5.46
C ILE A 362 -2.69 -4.41 -5.34
N ASP A 363 -3.14 -4.73 -4.13
CA ASP A 363 -4.06 -5.85 -3.90
C ASP A 363 -5.53 -5.43 -4.03
N ALA A 364 -6.45 -6.40 -4.00
CA ALA A 364 -7.89 -6.13 -4.16
C ALA A 364 -8.53 -5.42 -2.94
N ARG A 365 -7.76 -5.16 -1.88
CA ARG A 365 -8.17 -4.38 -0.70
C ARG A 365 -7.68 -2.94 -0.78
N GLY A 366 -7.04 -2.54 -1.88
CA GLY A 366 -6.44 -1.22 -2.05
C GLY A 366 -5.14 -1.02 -1.27
N VAL A 367 -4.48 -2.11 -0.85
CA VAL A 367 -3.16 -2.03 -0.19
C VAL A 367 -2.07 -2.15 -1.24
N ALA A 368 -1.28 -1.09 -1.36
CA ALA A 368 -0.18 -1.02 -2.30
C ALA A 368 1.14 -1.48 -1.67
N THR A 369 1.99 -2.09 -2.48
CA THR A 369 3.42 -2.34 -2.20
C THR A 369 4.24 -1.56 -3.20
N ALA A 370 4.97 -0.56 -2.73
CA ALA A 370 5.93 0.19 -3.53
C ALA A 370 7.35 -0.25 -3.18
N VAL A 371 8.22 -0.29 -4.17
CA VAL A 371 9.62 -0.65 -4.02
C VAL A 371 10.48 0.23 -4.89
N TRP A 372 11.67 0.53 -4.43
CA TRP A 372 12.62 1.40 -5.10
C TRP A 372 14.03 1.01 -4.73
N GLN A 373 14.96 1.57 -5.48
CA GLN A 373 16.36 1.53 -5.14
C GLN A 373 16.74 2.80 -4.38
N ARG A 374 17.45 2.66 -3.27
CA ARG A 374 17.99 3.79 -2.52
C ARG A 374 19.49 3.87 -2.69
N ASN A 375 19.96 5.00 -3.23
CA ASN A 375 21.38 5.29 -3.43
C ASN A 375 22.01 5.84 -2.13
N LEU A 376 23.17 5.30 -1.79
CA LEU A 376 23.95 5.67 -0.60
C LEU A 376 25.00 6.74 -0.90
N ASP A 377 25.72 6.60 -2.02
CA ASP A 377 26.87 7.43 -2.37
C ASP A 377 27.08 7.56 -3.90
N GLY A 378 26.02 7.34 -4.67
CA GLY A 378 26.02 7.40 -6.15
C GLY A 378 26.65 6.18 -6.84
N ASN A 379 27.42 5.36 -6.10
CA ASN A 379 28.04 4.13 -6.59
C ASN A 379 27.57 2.88 -5.86
N SER A 380 26.75 3.02 -4.82
CA SER A 380 26.16 1.89 -4.11
C SER A 380 24.73 2.18 -3.70
N GLY A 381 23.95 1.11 -3.54
CA GLY A 381 22.56 1.20 -3.16
C GLY A 381 21.97 -0.13 -2.70
N PHE A 382 20.73 -0.08 -2.27
CA PHE A 382 19.97 -1.23 -1.81
C PHE A 382 18.49 -1.09 -2.16
N VAL A 383 17.75 -2.19 -2.10
CA VAL A 383 16.32 -2.24 -2.36
C VAL A 383 15.56 -1.99 -1.07
N GLU A 384 14.60 -1.07 -1.11
CA GLU A 384 13.62 -0.85 -0.06
C GLU A 384 12.21 -1.09 -0.59
N ALA A 385 11.30 -1.46 0.31
CA ALA A 385 9.88 -1.51 0.04
C ALA A 385 9.06 -0.88 1.18
N ALA A 386 7.96 -0.25 0.83
CA ALA A 386 6.94 0.19 1.78
C ALA A 386 5.55 -0.22 1.32
N ARG A 387 4.66 -0.44 2.30
CA ARG A 387 3.26 -0.73 2.05
C ARG A 387 2.39 0.41 2.56
N PHE A 388 1.34 0.74 1.83
CA PHE A 388 0.42 1.81 2.21
C PHE A 388 -0.96 1.61 1.61
N SER A 389 -1.94 2.36 2.10
CA SER A 389 -3.32 2.38 1.59
C SER A 389 -3.90 3.79 1.73
N SER A 390 -5.18 3.97 1.43
CA SER A 390 -5.88 5.23 1.72
C SER A 390 -5.92 5.58 3.21
N ALA A 391 -5.75 4.59 4.11
CA ALA A 391 -5.66 4.81 5.55
C ALA A 391 -4.26 5.28 6.01
N GLY A 392 -3.27 5.34 5.11
CA GLY A 392 -1.90 5.73 5.42
C GLY A 392 -0.89 4.61 5.21
N ALA A 393 0.35 4.85 5.67
CA ALA A 393 1.45 3.90 5.60
C ALA A 393 1.25 2.75 6.59
N GLN A 394 1.57 1.52 6.16
CA GLN A 394 1.50 0.31 6.99
C GLN A 394 2.88 0.00 7.59
N GLY A 395 3.38 0.93 8.40
CA GLY A 395 4.74 0.91 8.94
C GLY A 395 5.74 1.69 8.08
N GLY A 396 7.03 1.58 8.43
CA GLY A 396 8.13 2.21 7.70
C GLY A 396 8.62 1.39 6.51
N ALA A 397 9.50 2.00 5.71
CA ALA A 397 10.23 1.27 4.66
C ALA A 397 11.08 0.14 5.28
N THR A 398 11.09 -1.01 4.60
CA THR A 398 11.89 -2.18 4.94
C THR A 398 12.98 -2.35 3.90
N MET A 399 14.23 -2.47 4.35
CA MET A 399 15.36 -2.85 3.51
C MET A 399 15.27 -4.34 3.17
N LEU A 400 15.26 -4.67 1.87
CA LEU A 400 15.10 -6.04 1.38
C LEU A 400 16.41 -6.66 0.89
N SER A 401 17.37 -5.84 0.47
CA SER A 401 18.65 -6.30 -0.07
C SER A 401 19.81 -5.86 0.79
N GLU A 402 20.95 -6.54 0.66
CA GLU A 402 22.23 -6.00 1.13
C GLU A 402 22.67 -4.84 0.23
N PRO A 403 23.49 -3.88 0.74
CA PRO A 403 24.10 -2.86 -0.09
C PRO A 403 25.00 -3.49 -1.17
N ALA A 404 24.90 -2.99 -2.40
CA ALA A 404 25.70 -3.42 -3.54
C ALA A 404 26.26 -2.22 -4.29
N GLU A 405 27.43 -2.38 -4.92
CA GLU A 405 28.01 -1.36 -5.81
C GLU A 405 27.25 -1.29 -7.13
N GLU A 406 26.81 -2.44 -7.67
CA GLU A 406 25.84 -2.42 -8.75
C GLU A 406 24.43 -2.19 -8.21
N LEU A 407 23.83 -1.11 -8.70
CA LEU A 407 22.52 -0.61 -8.32
C LEU A 407 21.42 -1.62 -8.70
N PRO A 408 20.70 -2.18 -7.70
CA PRO A 408 19.69 -3.20 -7.94
C PRO A 408 18.40 -2.55 -8.47
N ASN A 409 18.08 -2.72 -9.75
CA ASN A 409 16.77 -2.32 -10.29
C ASN A 409 15.70 -3.34 -9.89
N PRO A 410 14.73 -2.98 -9.03
CA PRO A 410 13.76 -3.93 -8.55
C PRO A 410 12.48 -3.89 -9.39
N ASP A 411 11.70 -4.96 -9.33
CA ASP A 411 10.32 -5.01 -9.83
C ASP A 411 9.42 -5.72 -8.80
N VAL A 412 8.11 -5.47 -8.86
CA VAL A 412 7.16 -6.02 -7.89
C VAL A 412 5.86 -6.45 -8.53
N ALA A 413 5.34 -7.58 -8.05
CA ALA A 413 4.00 -8.03 -8.32
C ALA A 413 3.26 -8.26 -7.01
N VAL A 414 1.97 -7.88 -6.99
CA VAL A 414 1.08 -8.07 -5.85
C VAL A 414 -0.10 -8.91 -6.32
N THR A 415 -0.38 -9.99 -5.63
CA THR A 415 -1.57 -10.81 -5.89
C THR A 415 -2.80 -10.11 -5.36
N ALA A 416 -3.98 -10.40 -5.93
CA ALA A 416 -5.24 -9.85 -5.46
C ALA A 416 -5.50 -10.13 -3.96
N ALA A 417 -4.97 -11.23 -3.43
CA ALA A 417 -5.10 -11.62 -2.02
C ALA A 417 -4.15 -10.89 -1.05
N GLY A 418 -3.16 -10.13 -1.57
CA GLY A 418 -2.24 -9.33 -0.75
C GLY A 418 -0.78 -9.78 -0.65
N PRO A 419 -0.42 -11.07 -0.83
CA PRO A 419 0.98 -11.46 -0.99
C PRO A 419 1.64 -10.68 -2.13
N ALA A 420 2.88 -10.25 -1.90
CA ALA A 420 3.70 -9.54 -2.87
C ALA A 420 5.04 -10.26 -3.06
N LEU A 421 5.59 -10.20 -4.26
CA LEU A 421 6.94 -10.67 -4.57
C LEU A 421 7.74 -9.52 -5.16
N VAL A 422 8.87 -9.20 -4.54
CA VAL A 422 9.85 -8.23 -5.03
C VAL A 422 11.03 -9.00 -5.58
N VAL A 423 11.50 -8.64 -6.77
CA VAL A 423 12.68 -9.24 -7.42
C VAL A 423 13.72 -8.17 -7.73
N TRP A 424 15.00 -8.50 -7.58
CA TRP A 424 16.12 -7.59 -7.88
C TRP A 424 17.40 -8.36 -8.24
N GLY A 425 18.38 -7.65 -8.82
CA GLY A 425 19.73 -8.17 -8.99
C GLY A 425 20.61 -7.89 -7.77
N GLN A 426 21.24 -8.89 -7.19
CA GLN A 426 22.13 -8.80 -6.04
C GLN A 426 23.57 -9.12 -6.45
N GLN A 427 24.48 -8.16 -6.25
CA GLN A 427 25.91 -8.40 -6.43
C GLN A 427 26.41 -9.42 -5.40
N THR A 428 27.27 -10.34 -5.82
CA THR A 428 27.89 -11.31 -4.92
C THR A 428 28.87 -10.63 -3.95
N PRO A 429 29.10 -11.19 -2.74
CA PRO A 429 29.99 -10.57 -1.75
C PRO A 429 31.44 -10.36 -2.20
N ASP A 430 31.90 -11.12 -3.20
CA ASP A 430 33.24 -10.97 -3.79
C ASP A 430 33.31 -9.88 -4.86
N GLY A 431 32.18 -9.25 -5.19
CA GLY A 431 32.08 -8.16 -6.16
C GLY A 431 32.30 -8.58 -7.61
N ASN A 432 32.25 -9.87 -7.94
CA ASN A 432 32.56 -10.36 -9.30
C ASN A 432 31.34 -10.93 -10.07
N GLY A 433 30.21 -11.12 -9.41
CA GLY A 433 29.03 -11.72 -10.02
C GLY A 433 27.73 -11.07 -9.55
N ILE A 434 26.64 -11.49 -10.20
CA ILE A 434 25.28 -11.07 -9.85
C ILE A 434 24.34 -12.28 -9.79
N ARG A 435 23.39 -12.27 -8.85
CA ARG A 435 22.28 -13.23 -8.77
C ARG A 435 20.97 -12.47 -8.82
N THR A 436 19.92 -13.09 -9.35
CA THR A 436 18.55 -12.59 -9.14
C THR A 436 18.03 -13.12 -7.81
N GLN A 437 17.59 -12.22 -6.95
CA GLN A 437 16.99 -12.53 -5.65
C GLN A 437 15.53 -12.12 -5.61
N ALA A 438 14.80 -12.68 -4.65
CA ALA A 438 13.43 -12.29 -4.37
C ALA A 438 13.10 -12.31 -2.89
N ALA A 439 12.24 -11.38 -2.47
CA ALA A 439 11.64 -11.34 -1.14
C ALA A 439 10.13 -11.34 -1.29
N ARG A 440 9.48 -12.20 -0.50
CA ARG A 440 8.02 -12.34 -0.49
C ARG A 440 7.46 -11.69 0.76
N PHE A 441 6.41 -10.89 0.59
CA PHE A 441 5.61 -10.41 1.70
C PHE A 441 4.40 -11.32 1.90
N VAL A 442 4.18 -11.73 3.15
CA VAL A 442 3.00 -12.49 3.56
C VAL A 442 2.13 -11.59 4.42
N PRO A 443 0.88 -11.29 4.02
CA PRO A 443 -0.04 -10.55 4.87
C PRO A 443 -0.38 -11.36 6.12
N ALA A 444 -0.75 -10.67 7.19
CA ALA A 444 -1.30 -11.35 8.36
C ALA A 444 -2.49 -12.21 7.91
N PRO A 445 -2.63 -13.44 8.45
CA PRO A 445 -3.80 -14.24 8.16
C PRO A 445 -5.04 -13.40 8.52
N PRO A 446 -6.08 -13.43 7.68
CA PRO A 446 -7.33 -12.76 8.01
C PRO A 446 -7.74 -13.23 9.40
N ALA A 447 -8.19 -12.29 10.25
CA ALA A 447 -8.70 -12.63 11.57
C ALA A 447 -9.68 -13.81 11.40
N PRO A 448 -9.61 -14.84 12.26
CA PRO A 448 -10.48 -15.99 12.13
C PRO A 448 -11.92 -15.48 12.02
N PRO A 449 -12.72 -16.01 11.07
CA PRO A 449 -14.10 -15.60 10.96
C PRO A 449 -14.72 -15.76 12.34
N SER A 450 -15.38 -14.69 12.82
CA SER A 450 -16.17 -14.79 14.04
C SER A 450 -17.04 -16.05 13.92
N PRO A 451 -17.18 -16.86 14.99
CA PRO A 451 -17.95 -18.10 14.93
C PRO A 451 -19.32 -17.81 14.31
N PRO A 452 -19.85 -18.71 13.46
CA PRO A 452 -21.07 -18.44 12.73
C PRO A 452 -22.15 -18.02 13.73
N SER A 453 -22.67 -16.81 13.55
CA SER A 453 -23.91 -16.44 14.21
C SER A 453 -24.95 -17.50 13.84
N ALA A 454 -25.74 -17.91 14.83
CA ALA A 454 -26.90 -18.78 14.65
C ALA A 454 -27.70 -18.38 13.39
N PRO A 455 -28.38 -19.32 12.70
CA PRO A 455 -28.88 -19.15 11.34
C PRO A 455 -29.61 -17.83 11.12
N VAL A 456 -29.18 -17.13 10.07
CA VAL A 456 -29.68 -15.82 9.63
C VAL A 456 -31.17 -15.91 9.26
N PRO A 457 -32.08 -15.13 9.88
CA PRO A 457 -33.41 -14.86 9.34
C PRO A 457 -33.31 -14.00 8.06
N PRO A 458 -34.34 -13.99 7.19
CA PRO A 458 -34.21 -13.51 5.82
C PRO A 458 -33.90 -12.00 5.71
N ALA A 459 -33.04 -11.67 4.73
CA ALA A 459 -32.65 -10.35 4.19
C ALA A 459 -32.16 -9.27 5.19
N PRO A 460 -31.07 -8.53 4.89
CA PRO A 460 -30.56 -7.52 5.79
C PRO A 460 -31.59 -6.40 5.95
N GLN A 461 -32.09 -6.27 7.18
CA GLN A 461 -32.72 -5.04 7.61
C GLN A 461 -31.65 -3.92 7.64
N PRO A 462 -32.04 -2.65 7.41
CA PRO A 462 -31.13 -1.52 7.48
C PRO A 462 -30.33 -1.56 8.79
N SER A 463 -29.05 -1.17 8.70
CA SER A 463 -28.12 -1.13 9.83
C SER A 463 -28.80 -0.52 11.06
N PRO A 464 -28.64 -1.11 12.27
CA PRO A 464 -29.17 -0.49 13.46
C PRO A 464 -28.56 0.91 13.60
N PRO A 465 -29.34 1.91 14.02
CA PRO A 465 -28.84 3.26 14.22
C PRO A 465 -27.69 3.25 15.23
N PRO A 466 -26.77 4.22 15.17
CA PRO A 466 -25.69 4.38 16.14
C PRO A 466 -26.22 4.32 17.59
N GLU A 467 -25.53 3.57 18.43
CA GLU A 467 -25.86 3.36 19.84
C GLU A 467 -24.68 3.82 20.72
N CYS A 468 -24.99 4.58 21.77
CA CYS A 468 -24.07 4.92 22.86
C CYS A 468 -24.46 4.07 24.08
N HIS A 469 -23.57 3.18 24.53
CA HIS A 469 -23.82 2.25 25.66
C HIS A 469 -25.09 1.39 25.57
N GLY A 470 -25.51 1.02 24.35
CA GLY A 470 -26.71 0.20 24.12
C GLY A 470 -28.02 0.98 24.16
N GLU A 471 -27.98 2.32 24.26
CA GLU A 471 -29.10 3.19 23.98
C GLU A 471 -28.95 3.80 22.58
N ARG A 472 -30.05 3.89 21.82
CA ARG A 472 -30.04 4.49 20.48
C ARG A 472 -29.80 5.99 20.58
N ALA A 473 -28.82 6.48 19.83
CA ALA A 473 -28.50 7.89 19.75
C ALA A 473 -29.70 8.70 19.20
N THR A 474 -30.09 9.73 19.93
CA THR A 474 -31.05 10.75 19.46
C THR A 474 -30.37 11.80 18.60
N ILE A 475 -29.04 11.98 18.77
CA ILE A 475 -28.21 12.95 18.05
C ILE A 475 -26.90 12.27 17.66
N VAL A 476 -26.51 12.38 16.38
CA VAL A 476 -25.34 11.71 15.81
C VAL A 476 -24.46 12.73 15.10
N GLY A 477 -23.17 12.76 15.42
CA GLY A 477 -22.18 13.56 14.73
C GLY A 477 -22.05 13.20 13.26
N THR A 478 -21.80 14.20 12.40
CA THR A 478 -21.50 13.98 10.98
C THR A 478 -20.26 14.78 10.60
N GLY A 479 -19.26 14.11 10.03
CA GLY A 479 -17.94 14.69 9.78
C GLY A 479 -16.86 13.96 10.59
N ALA A 480 -15.60 14.34 10.41
CA ALA A 480 -14.47 13.80 11.18
C ALA A 480 -14.14 14.62 12.45
N HIS A 481 -14.71 15.82 12.57
CA HIS A 481 -14.58 16.72 13.72
C HIS A 481 -15.92 17.46 13.86
N ALA A 482 -16.85 16.92 14.63
CA ALA A 482 -18.22 17.40 14.74
C ALA A 482 -18.37 18.42 15.87
N THR A 483 -19.19 19.45 15.64
CA THR A 483 -19.69 20.32 16.73
C THR A 483 -21.14 19.98 16.99
N ILE A 484 -21.40 19.36 18.14
CA ILE A 484 -22.70 18.80 18.51
C ILE A 484 -23.26 19.55 19.72
N VAL A 485 -24.51 20.01 19.59
CA VAL A 485 -25.24 20.65 20.69
C VAL A 485 -26.55 19.90 20.90
N GLY A 486 -26.70 19.35 22.10
CA GLY A 486 -27.87 18.67 22.60
C GLY A 486 -29.06 19.62 22.82
N THR A 487 -30.07 19.12 23.50
CA THR A 487 -31.33 19.82 23.76
C THR A 487 -31.54 20.01 25.25
N PRO A 488 -32.53 20.81 25.69
CA PRO A 488 -32.87 20.89 27.12
C PRO A 488 -33.55 19.64 27.71
N ARG A 489 -33.59 18.52 26.98
CA ARG A 489 -34.21 17.24 27.37
C ARG A 489 -33.11 16.17 27.39
N ARG A 490 -33.39 15.04 28.05
CA ARG A 490 -32.49 13.88 28.04
C ARG A 490 -32.22 13.44 26.60
N ASP A 491 -30.96 13.50 26.22
CA ASP A 491 -30.42 13.10 24.93
C ASP A 491 -29.51 11.88 25.05
N VAL A 492 -29.38 11.17 23.94
CA VAL A 492 -28.32 10.17 23.72
C VAL A 492 -27.50 10.67 22.55
N ILE A 493 -26.30 11.16 22.83
CA ILE A 493 -25.42 11.82 21.87
C ILE A 493 -24.28 10.88 21.52
N ASP A 494 -24.08 10.65 20.23
CA ASP A 494 -22.97 9.85 19.70
C ASP A 494 -22.10 10.73 18.80
N GLY A 495 -20.85 10.93 19.22
CA GLY A 495 -19.80 11.60 18.48
C GLY A 495 -19.29 10.77 17.30
N THR A 496 -18.14 11.18 16.78
CA THR A 496 -17.47 10.63 15.62
C THR A 496 -16.06 10.17 16.00
N ALA A 497 -15.34 9.54 15.08
CA ALA A 497 -14.01 9.01 15.38
C ALA A 497 -12.89 10.07 15.27
N GLY A 498 -13.21 11.36 15.35
CA GLY A 498 -12.19 12.40 15.47
C GLY A 498 -12.70 13.58 16.29
N ASP A 499 -11.79 14.52 16.56
CA ASP A 499 -11.89 15.55 17.61
C ASP A 499 -13.21 16.36 17.57
N ASP A 500 -14.12 16.01 18.46
CA ASP A 500 -15.45 16.58 18.54
C ASP A 500 -15.57 17.67 19.62
N ARG A 501 -16.60 18.51 19.48
CA ARG A 501 -17.05 19.44 20.54
C ARG A 501 -18.51 19.19 20.85
N ILE A 502 -18.80 18.66 22.04
CA ILE A 502 -20.13 18.18 22.40
C ILE A 502 -20.66 18.90 23.64
N LYS A 503 -21.93 19.34 23.60
CA LYS A 503 -22.63 19.96 24.75
C LYS A 503 -24.00 19.33 24.97
N GLY A 504 -24.23 18.65 26.10
CA GLY A 504 -25.51 18.01 26.45
C GLY A 504 -26.65 19.01 26.70
N LEU A 505 -26.34 20.08 27.45
CA LEU A 505 -27.21 21.18 27.88
C LEU A 505 -28.05 20.91 29.13
N GLY A 506 -29.09 20.08 29.07
CA GLY A 506 -30.13 20.04 30.08
C GLY A 506 -30.85 18.70 30.23
N ALA A 507 -31.19 18.34 31.48
CA ALA A 507 -31.61 16.99 31.88
C ALA A 507 -30.44 15.99 31.80
N GLY A 508 -30.64 14.76 32.30
CA GLY A 508 -29.56 13.78 32.37
C GLY A 508 -29.32 13.11 31.02
N ASP A 509 -28.18 13.39 30.40
CA ASP A 509 -27.80 12.96 29.07
C ASP A 509 -26.85 11.75 29.09
N LEU A 510 -26.80 11.01 27.98
CA LEU A 510 -25.80 9.97 27.74
C LEU A 510 -24.96 10.38 26.52
N ILE A 511 -23.67 10.61 26.71
CA ILE A 511 -22.78 11.17 25.69
C ILE A 511 -21.57 10.25 25.47
N CYS A 512 -21.29 9.90 24.21
CA CYS A 512 -20.10 9.18 23.80
C CYS A 512 -19.29 10.03 22.82
N GLY A 513 -18.04 10.36 23.13
CA GLY A 513 -17.09 11.06 22.23
C GLY A 513 -16.62 10.17 21.10
N ARG A 514 -16.13 8.98 21.47
CA ARG A 514 -15.64 7.85 20.65
C ARG A 514 -14.14 7.82 20.53
N ALA A 515 -13.56 8.42 19.51
CA ALA A 515 -12.13 8.40 19.31
C ALA A 515 -11.71 9.76 18.78
N GLY A 516 -10.47 10.16 19.03
CA GLY A 516 -10.04 11.54 18.83
C GLY A 516 -10.07 12.31 20.15
N ASP A 517 -9.52 13.52 20.12
CA ASP A 517 -9.36 14.35 21.32
C ASP A 517 -10.63 15.22 21.48
N ASP A 518 -11.56 14.79 22.32
CA ASP A 518 -12.92 15.35 22.39
C ASP A 518 -13.10 16.39 23.52
N GLU A 519 -13.85 17.46 23.25
CA GLU A 519 -14.28 18.45 24.26
C GLU A 519 -15.77 18.25 24.59
N ILE A 520 -16.10 17.66 25.74
CA ILE A 520 -17.46 17.23 26.08
C ILE A 520 -17.97 17.86 27.39
N HIS A 521 -19.12 18.52 27.34
CA HIS A 521 -19.77 19.13 28.51
C HIS A 521 -21.23 18.68 28.69
N GLY A 522 -21.54 17.91 29.74
CA GLY A 522 -22.90 17.50 30.12
C GLY A 522 -23.83 18.67 30.48
N ASN A 523 -23.30 19.64 31.23
CA ASN A 523 -23.93 20.88 31.68
C ASN A 523 -24.93 20.76 32.83
N ARG A 524 -26.19 20.40 32.62
CA ARG A 524 -27.22 20.40 33.68
C ARG A 524 -28.00 19.11 33.62
N GLY A 525 -28.01 18.35 34.70
CA GLY A 525 -28.63 17.04 34.69
C GLY A 525 -27.71 16.07 35.36
N ALA A 526 -28.18 14.84 35.58
CA ALA A 526 -27.30 13.75 35.99
C ALA A 526 -26.83 13.06 34.71
N ASP A 527 -25.67 13.48 34.23
CA ASP A 527 -25.14 13.15 32.91
C ASP A 527 -24.18 11.97 33.00
N ARG A 528 -24.13 11.15 31.95
CA ARG A 528 -23.15 10.09 31.78
C ARG A 528 -22.33 10.37 30.53
N VAL A 529 -21.04 10.62 30.72
CA VAL A 529 -20.13 11.05 29.65
C VAL A 529 -19.00 10.06 29.52
N LEU A 530 -18.76 9.62 28.29
CA LEU A 530 -17.62 8.81 27.91
C LEU A 530 -16.80 9.57 26.88
N GLY A 531 -15.53 9.80 27.18
CA GLY A 531 -14.55 10.39 26.26
C GLY A 531 -14.28 9.42 25.13
N GLY A 532 -13.41 8.45 25.37
CA GLY A 532 -13.15 7.37 24.42
C GLY A 532 -11.66 7.08 24.23
N ASP A 533 -11.24 6.84 23.00
CA ASP A 533 -9.82 6.71 22.70
C ASP A 533 -9.28 8.08 22.22
N GLY A 534 -8.46 8.76 23.01
CA GLY A 534 -7.93 10.11 22.72
C GLY A 534 -7.73 10.89 24.00
N ASP A 535 -7.07 12.06 23.91
CA ASP A 535 -6.86 12.92 25.09
C ASP A 535 -8.08 13.86 25.25
N ASP A 536 -8.99 13.53 26.17
CA ASP A 536 -10.32 14.14 26.24
C ASP A 536 -10.48 15.21 27.35
N GLU A 537 -11.29 16.24 27.11
CA GLU A 537 -11.73 17.22 28.13
C GLU A 537 -13.21 16.99 28.49
N LEU A 538 -13.49 16.46 29.69
CA LEU A 538 -14.83 16.05 30.12
C LEU A 538 -15.36 16.90 31.30
N GLY A 539 -16.53 17.52 31.13
CA GLY A 539 -17.21 18.29 32.17
C GLY A 539 -18.63 17.81 32.47
N GLY A 540 -18.91 17.38 33.71
CA GLY A 540 -20.26 16.99 34.17
C GLY A 540 -21.18 18.19 34.35
N GLY A 541 -20.85 19.09 35.27
CA GLY A 541 -21.43 20.43 35.35
C GLY A 541 -22.36 20.62 36.54
N ARG A 542 -23.66 20.34 36.40
CA ARG A 542 -24.64 20.49 37.49
C ARG A 542 -25.51 19.24 37.57
N GLY A 543 -25.23 18.38 38.52
CA GLY A 543 -26.04 17.21 38.81
C GLY A 543 -25.17 16.14 39.40
N GLU A 544 -25.65 14.91 39.49
CA GLU A 544 -24.81 13.80 39.93
C GLU A 544 -24.35 13.10 38.66
N ASP A 545 -23.11 13.35 38.26
CA ASP A 545 -22.58 13.01 36.93
C ASP A 545 -21.65 11.78 37.00
N ASP A 546 -21.55 11.03 35.90
CA ASP A 546 -20.67 9.86 35.71
C ASP A 546 -19.76 10.10 34.50
N LEU A 547 -18.48 10.38 34.73
CA LEU A 547 -17.49 10.72 33.72
C LEU A 547 -16.43 9.62 33.62
N ASP A 548 -16.18 9.13 32.40
CA ASP A 548 -15.25 8.04 32.09
C ASP A 548 -14.36 8.45 30.91
N GLY A 549 -13.10 8.81 31.20
CA GLY A 549 -12.10 9.31 30.23
C GLY A 549 -11.70 8.27 29.21
N ARG A 550 -11.52 7.02 29.68
CA ARG A 550 -11.18 5.80 28.93
C ARG A 550 -9.70 5.67 28.61
N ARG A 551 -9.23 5.99 27.40
CA ARG A 551 -7.83 5.78 27.01
C ARG A 551 -7.28 7.09 26.47
N GLY A 552 -6.30 7.65 27.15
CA GLY A 552 -5.68 8.92 26.80
C GLY A 552 -5.27 9.66 28.06
N GLU A 553 -4.62 10.81 27.90
CA GLU A 553 -4.36 11.74 28.99
C GLU A 553 -5.58 12.66 29.14
N ASP A 554 -6.49 12.33 30.06
CA ASP A 554 -7.81 12.96 30.14
C ASP A 554 -7.92 14.04 31.23
N ASP A 555 -8.64 15.13 30.97
CA ASP A 555 -8.97 16.19 31.93
C ASP A 555 -10.47 16.12 32.32
N LEU A 556 -10.80 15.64 33.53
CA LEU A 556 -12.16 15.41 34.02
C LEU A 556 -12.59 16.41 35.11
N GLY A 557 -13.83 16.93 35.02
CA GLY A 557 -14.41 17.85 36.01
C GLY A 557 -15.88 17.57 36.36
N GLY A 558 -16.15 17.07 37.57
CA GLY A 558 -17.51 16.79 38.08
C GLY A 558 -18.31 18.06 38.36
N ASN A 559 -17.64 19.05 38.96
CA ASN A 559 -18.16 20.38 39.33
C ASN A 559 -19.10 20.43 40.54
N ARG A 560 -20.36 19.99 40.43
CA ARG A 560 -21.38 20.26 41.45
C ARG A 560 -22.29 19.05 41.67
N ARG A 561 -22.40 18.73 42.98
CA ARG A 561 -23.03 17.57 43.62
C ARG A 561 -22.08 16.39 43.57
N ALA A 562 -22.59 15.21 43.91
CA ALA A 562 -21.80 14.01 44.11
C ALA A 562 -21.59 13.32 42.77
N ASP A 563 -20.36 13.38 42.28
CA ASP A 563 -19.99 12.92 40.95
C ASP A 563 -19.13 11.64 41.02
N ALA A 564 -19.12 10.85 39.95
CA ALA A 564 -18.23 9.72 39.74
C ALA A 564 -17.31 10.04 38.55
N LEU A 565 -16.00 10.02 38.79
CA LEU A 565 -14.97 10.32 37.80
C LEU A 565 -14.01 9.13 37.71
N ASP A 566 -13.78 8.65 36.50
CA ASP A 566 -12.87 7.56 36.18
C ASP A 566 -11.95 8.03 35.03
N GLY A 567 -10.67 8.29 35.32
CA GLY A 567 -9.69 8.75 34.33
C GLY A 567 -9.51 7.70 33.23
N GLY A 568 -9.08 6.50 33.63
CA GLY A 568 -9.09 5.36 32.73
C GLY A 568 -7.69 4.82 32.53
N GLY A 569 -7.00 5.24 31.48
CA GLY A 569 -5.64 4.82 31.25
C GLY A 569 -4.89 5.85 30.43
N GLY A 570 -3.75 6.28 30.96
CA GLY A 570 -3.03 7.49 30.55
C GLY A 570 -2.77 8.34 31.79
N GLU A 571 -2.13 9.49 31.66
CA GLU A 571 -1.84 10.37 32.80
C GLU A 571 -2.97 11.39 32.95
N ASP A 572 -3.86 11.15 33.92
CA ASP A 572 -5.15 11.86 33.98
C ASP A 572 -5.17 12.98 35.03
N ARG A 573 -6.00 14.01 34.79
CA ARG A 573 -6.37 14.99 35.82
C ARG A 573 -7.85 14.91 36.11
N ALA A 574 -8.22 14.83 37.39
CA ALA A 574 -9.62 14.79 37.79
C ALA A 574 -9.93 15.74 38.95
N LEU A 575 -10.99 16.54 38.81
CA LEU A 575 -11.51 17.43 39.86
C LEU A 575 -13.00 17.14 40.15
N GLY A 576 -13.28 16.55 41.32
CA GLY A 576 -14.66 16.27 41.77
C GLY A 576 -15.47 17.56 41.97
N GLY A 577 -14.95 18.48 42.78
CA GLY A 577 -15.47 19.83 42.88
C GLY A 577 -16.29 20.07 44.15
N ARG A 578 -17.62 19.96 44.09
CA ARG A 578 -18.49 20.21 45.25
C ARG A 578 -19.47 19.06 45.45
N GLY A 579 -19.23 18.19 46.40
CA GLY A 579 -20.14 17.10 46.72
C GLY A 579 -19.35 15.96 47.34
N GLU A 580 -20.02 14.84 47.62
CA GLU A 580 -19.30 13.66 48.06
C GLU A 580 -18.89 12.87 46.81
N ASP A 581 -17.70 13.13 46.30
CA ASP A 581 -17.27 12.65 44.98
C ASP A 581 -16.53 11.31 45.06
N ARG A 582 -16.62 10.52 43.98
CA ARG A 582 -15.81 9.31 43.80
C ARG A 582 -14.89 9.50 42.61
N ILE A 583 -13.59 9.41 42.84
CA ILE A 583 -12.58 9.63 41.80
C ILE A 583 -11.65 8.41 41.73
N SER A 584 -11.41 7.92 40.53
CA SER A 584 -10.45 6.85 40.23
C SER A 584 -9.54 7.28 39.09
N GLY A 585 -8.22 7.27 39.29
CA GLY A 585 -7.26 7.53 38.20
C GLY A 585 -7.04 6.30 37.32
N ARG A 586 -7.07 5.11 37.93
CA ARG A 586 -6.77 3.82 37.30
C ARG A 586 -5.34 3.75 36.78
N GLY A 587 -5.08 4.04 35.52
CA GLY A 587 -3.86 3.59 34.86
C GLY A 587 -2.95 4.73 34.44
N GLY A 588 -2.20 5.35 35.34
CA GLY A 588 -1.52 6.60 35.01
C GLY A 588 -0.61 7.09 36.09
N GLU A 589 0.14 8.15 35.85
CA GLU A 589 0.61 9.01 36.94
C GLU A 589 -0.41 10.14 37.05
N ASP A 590 -1.33 10.04 38.01
CA ASP A 590 -2.57 10.83 38.00
C ASP A 590 -2.55 12.02 38.98
N ASP A 591 -3.24 13.11 38.63
CA ASP A 591 -3.46 14.29 39.49
C ASP A 591 -4.95 14.42 39.88
N LEU A 592 -5.29 13.93 41.09
CA LEU A 592 -6.67 13.72 41.53
C LEU A 592 -7.06 14.62 42.70
N HIS A 593 -8.12 15.40 42.52
CA HIS A 593 -8.61 16.39 43.48
C HIS A 593 -10.09 16.18 43.85
N GLY A 594 -10.37 15.87 45.12
CA GLY A 594 -11.74 15.69 45.63
C GLY A 594 -12.54 16.98 45.65
N GLY A 595 -12.00 18.01 46.31
CA GLY A 595 -12.61 19.34 46.33
C GLY A 595 -13.27 19.67 47.67
N ARG A 596 -14.60 19.68 47.74
CA ARG A 596 -15.36 20.02 48.96
C ARG A 596 -16.36 18.92 49.30
N ALA A 597 -16.48 18.66 50.60
CA ALA A 597 -17.23 17.59 51.25
C ALA A 597 -16.41 16.30 51.31
N ASP A 598 -17.05 15.18 51.66
CA ASP A 598 -16.33 13.96 52.06
C ASP A 598 -16.11 13.07 50.83
N ASP A 599 -14.91 13.11 50.27
CA ASP A 599 -14.59 12.48 49.00
C ASP A 599 -13.96 11.09 49.14
N SER A 600 -14.06 10.28 48.10
CA SER A 600 -13.41 8.97 47.97
C SER A 600 -12.52 8.92 46.74
N ILE A 601 -11.19 8.92 46.93
CA ILE A 601 -10.21 8.98 45.84
C ILE A 601 -9.35 7.73 45.81
N PHE A 602 -9.22 7.13 44.64
CA PHE A 602 -8.30 6.04 44.36
C PHE A 602 -7.37 6.43 43.21
N GLY A 603 -6.05 6.34 43.40
CA GLY A 603 -5.06 6.63 42.36
C GLY A 603 -5.03 5.49 41.36
N GLY A 604 -4.12 4.55 41.57
CA GLY A 604 -4.06 3.33 40.80
C GLY A 604 -2.71 2.65 40.97
N PRO A 605 -2.29 1.80 40.03
CA PRO A 605 -0.87 1.62 39.72
C PRO A 605 -0.14 2.94 39.40
N LYS A 606 1.18 2.96 39.63
CA LYS A 606 2.13 4.09 39.46
C LYS A 606 1.98 5.21 40.50
N ASP A 607 2.65 6.33 40.25
CA ASP A 607 2.95 7.39 41.21
C ASP A 607 1.91 8.51 41.08
N ASP A 608 0.99 8.61 42.03
CA ASP A 608 -0.15 9.52 41.94
C ASP A 608 -0.08 10.68 42.95
N PHE A 609 -0.65 11.83 42.57
CA PHE A 609 -0.96 12.94 43.47
C PHE A 609 -2.46 12.96 43.80
N LEU A 610 -2.80 12.78 45.08
CA LEU A 610 -4.18 12.78 45.56
C LEU A 610 -4.38 13.88 46.59
N ASN A 611 -5.31 14.80 46.34
CA ASN A 611 -5.70 15.84 47.28
C ASN A 611 -7.20 15.79 47.58
N GLY A 612 -7.55 15.28 48.77
CA GLY A 612 -8.94 15.20 49.21
C GLY A 612 -9.63 16.57 49.39
N GLY A 613 -8.89 17.67 49.48
CA GLY A 613 -9.49 18.98 49.69
C GLY A 613 -10.17 19.13 51.06
N ARG A 614 -11.36 19.73 51.13
CA ARG A 614 -12.06 20.05 52.38
C ARG A 614 -13.09 18.98 52.72
N GLY A 615 -12.92 18.27 53.82
CA GLY A 615 -13.89 17.30 54.32
C GLY A 615 -13.18 16.14 55.01
N ASP A 616 -13.95 15.12 55.37
CA ASP A 616 -13.45 13.86 55.91
C ASP A 616 -13.22 12.84 54.78
N ASN A 617 -12.14 13.05 54.03
CA ASN A 617 -11.86 12.31 52.79
C ASN A 617 -11.21 10.95 53.03
N ARG A 618 -11.56 9.97 52.20
CA ARG A 618 -10.89 8.66 52.12
C ARG A 618 -10.07 8.63 50.84
N CYS A 619 -8.75 8.49 50.97
CA CYS A 619 -7.88 8.38 49.80
C CYS A 619 -6.98 7.16 49.88
N ARG A 620 -6.77 6.50 48.75
CA ARG A 620 -5.84 5.38 48.60
C ARG A 620 -5.06 5.58 47.30
N GLY A 621 -3.74 5.75 47.37
CA GLY A 621 -2.88 5.84 46.17
C GLY A 621 -2.97 4.56 45.36
N GLY A 622 -2.35 3.49 45.83
CA GLY A 622 -2.44 2.17 45.18
C GLY A 622 -1.06 1.54 45.07
N GLY A 623 -0.61 1.24 43.85
CA GLY A 623 0.80 0.96 43.55
C GLY A 623 1.64 2.24 43.61
N GLY A 624 2.95 2.16 43.34
CA GLY A 624 3.84 3.33 43.22
C GLY A 624 4.07 4.19 44.47
N GLU A 625 4.84 5.26 44.29
CA GLU A 625 5.15 6.30 45.27
C GLU A 625 4.14 7.44 45.17
N ASN A 626 3.21 7.51 46.14
CA ASN A 626 2.07 8.43 46.07
C ASN A 626 2.18 9.61 47.04
N VAL A 627 1.64 10.76 46.63
CA VAL A 627 1.52 11.95 47.47
C VAL A 627 0.05 12.17 47.85
N LEU A 628 -0.29 11.96 49.12
CA LEU A 628 -1.66 12.15 49.63
C LEU A 628 -1.76 13.38 50.54
N VAL A 629 -2.64 14.31 50.20
CA VAL A 629 -2.89 15.57 50.91
C VAL A 629 -4.35 15.66 51.35
N ASN A 630 -4.62 16.07 52.60
CA ASN A 630 -5.98 16.18 53.16
C ASN A 630 -6.81 14.88 53.12
N CYS A 631 -6.16 13.74 53.33
CA CYS A 631 -6.75 12.41 53.26
C CYS A 631 -6.68 11.68 54.60
N ARG A 632 -7.76 11.01 55.01
CA ARG A 632 -7.71 9.94 56.01
C ARG A 632 -7.32 8.64 55.31
N ARG A 633 -6.46 7.87 55.97
CA ARG A 633 -6.02 6.54 55.54
C ARG A 633 -7.06 5.48 55.81
#